data_AF-A0A9K3GGL4-F1
#
_entry.id   AF-A0A9K3GGL4-F1
#
_cell.length_a   1.000
_cell.length_b   1.000
_cell.length_c   1.000
_cell.angle_alpha   90.00
_cell.angle_beta   90.00
_cell.angle_gamma   90.00
#
_symmetry.space_group_name_H-M   'P 1'
#
loop_
_entity.id
_entity.type
_entity.pdbx_description
1 polymer ?
#
loop_
_entity_poly.entity_id
_entity_poly.type
_entity_poly.pdbx_seq_one_letter_code
_entity_poly.pdbx_strand_id
1 'polypeptide(L)'
;MCISNCPYNISSAIVFRLLEIGGWRRSVLMFQKEFAQGLCAQPGDDQYSRISVNTQMLAKTQHLLKVSRNSFRPPPKVDSSVIMLEPLPPRPNLDVNEWDSFVKTVFNRKHRTLGAIFKNKSVLATLAELPSNAAVKDRIKEIVTQTLEAKTITLCRSGHMKVEELLSTMMALREAGIHFL
;
A
#
# COMPACT_ATOMS: atom_id res chain seq x y z
N MET A 1 9.06 -17.17 -15.21
CA MET A 1 9.99 -16.51 -14.27
C MET A 1 10.47 -15.24 -14.96
N CYS A 2 10.53 -14.10 -14.28
CA CYS A 2 11.02 -12.85 -14.84
C CYS A 2 12.35 -12.47 -14.17
N ILE A 3 13.35 -12.07 -14.96
CA ILE A 3 14.63 -11.56 -14.45
C ILE A 3 14.92 -10.28 -15.21
N SER A 4 15.13 -9.17 -14.49
CA SER A 4 15.38 -7.88 -15.15
C SER A 4 16.18 -6.91 -14.29
N ASN A 5 17.02 -6.11 -14.96
CA ASN A 5 17.58 -4.89 -14.43
C ASN A 5 16.67 -3.72 -14.82
N CYS A 6 15.88 -3.22 -13.88
CA CYS A 6 14.82 -2.26 -14.19
C CYS A 6 15.34 -0.82 -14.26
N PRO A 7 14.98 -0.05 -15.30
CA PRO A 7 15.28 1.38 -15.36
C PRO A 7 14.55 2.14 -14.25
N TYR A 8 15.28 3.01 -13.56
CA TYR A 8 14.84 3.57 -12.28
C TYR A 8 13.61 4.47 -12.38
N ASN A 9 13.48 5.23 -13.47
CA ASN A 9 12.41 6.20 -13.69
C ASN A 9 11.01 5.57 -13.84
N ILE A 10 10.92 4.28 -14.17
CA ILE A 10 9.65 3.57 -14.37
C ILE A 10 9.49 2.37 -13.43
N SER A 11 10.28 2.32 -12.34
CA SER A 11 10.32 1.17 -11.42
C SER A 11 8.96 0.79 -10.86
N SER A 12 8.18 1.77 -10.40
CA SER A 12 6.82 1.54 -9.87
C SER A 12 5.87 0.99 -10.91
N ALA A 13 5.88 1.55 -12.13
CA ALA A 13 5.05 1.09 -13.24
C ALA A 13 5.39 -0.36 -13.62
N ILE A 14 6.67 -0.73 -13.63
CA ILE A 14 7.10 -2.11 -13.88
C ILE A 14 6.55 -3.06 -12.80
N VAL A 15 6.68 -2.71 -11.53
CA VAL A 15 6.18 -3.55 -10.42
C VAL A 15 4.68 -3.74 -10.52
N PHE A 16 3.91 -2.67 -10.66
CA PHE A 16 2.45 -2.77 -10.75
C PHE A 16 1.99 -3.53 -11.99
N ARG A 17 2.62 -3.29 -13.15
CA ARG A 17 2.28 -4.03 -14.37
C ARG A 17 2.59 -5.52 -14.24
N LEU A 18 3.71 -5.87 -13.60
CA LEU A 18 4.07 -7.26 -13.34
C LEU A 18 3.07 -7.94 -12.38
N LEU A 19 2.67 -7.24 -11.32
CA LEU A 19 1.68 -7.73 -10.36
C LEU A 19 0.30 -7.89 -11.00
N GLU A 20 -0.08 -7.00 -11.92
CA GLU A 20 -1.34 -7.04 -12.66
C GLU A 20 -1.40 -8.26 -13.61
N ILE A 21 -0.38 -8.43 -14.47
CA ILE A 21 -0.29 -9.54 -15.43
C ILE A 21 -0.39 -10.90 -14.73
N GLY A 22 0.34 -11.08 -13.62
CA GLY A 22 0.33 -12.34 -12.87
C GLY A 22 0.80 -13.55 -13.67
N GLY A 23 0.42 -14.74 -13.23
CA GLY A 23 0.74 -16.01 -13.91
C GLY A 23 2.21 -16.43 -13.86
N TRP A 24 3.09 -15.66 -13.21
CA TRP A 24 4.49 -15.99 -13.02
C TRP A 24 4.73 -16.60 -11.63
N ARG A 25 5.69 -17.52 -11.52
CA ARG A 25 6.01 -18.18 -10.24
C ARG A 25 6.88 -17.32 -9.33
N ARG A 26 7.95 -16.74 -9.89
CA ARG A 26 8.91 -15.86 -9.21
C ARG A 26 9.46 -14.84 -10.19
N SER A 27 9.82 -13.68 -9.66
CA SER A 27 10.48 -12.61 -10.40
C SER A 27 11.65 -12.05 -9.60
N VAL A 28 12.83 -11.96 -10.23
CA VAL A 28 14.05 -11.41 -9.63
C VAL A 28 14.38 -10.10 -10.33
N LEU A 29 14.24 -8.99 -9.62
CA LEU A 29 14.30 -7.65 -10.19
C LEU A 29 15.34 -6.82 -9.47
N MET A 30 16.09 -6.02 -10.22
CA MET A 30 17.02 -5.05 -9.66
C MET A 30 16.46 -3.64 -9.76
N PHE A 31 16.51 -2.91 -8.65
CA PHE A 31 16.08 -1.51 -8.56
C PHE A 31 17.10 -0.68 -7.79
N GLN A 32 16.90 0.64 -7.74
CA GLN A 32 17.60 1.50 -6.78
C GLN A 32 17.39 0.97 -5.36
N LYS A 33 18.43 1.10 -4.53
CA LYS A 33 18.43 0.61 -3.15
C LYS A 33 17.22 1.08 -2.35
N GLU A 34 16.92 2.38 -2.36
CA GLU A 34 15.80 2.95 -1.59
C GLU A 34 14.44 2.44 -2.07
N PHE A 35 14.25 2.32 -3.38
CA PHE A 35 13.01 1.79 -3.94
C PHE A 35 12.82 0.31 -3.59
N ALA A 36 13.88 -0.49 -3.73
CA ALA A 36 13.88 -1.91 -3.34
C ALA A 36 13.60 -2.09 -1.84
N GLN A 37 14.21 -1.27 -0.98
CA GLN A 37 13.94 -1.28 0.45
C GLN A 37 12.50 -0.86 0.75
N GLY A 38 11.95 0.14 0.05
CA GLY A 38 10.54 0.53 0.16
C GLY A 38 9.58 -0.59 -0.19
N LEU A 39 9.87 -1.40 -1.21
CA LEU A 39 9.05 -2.58 -1.54
C LEU A 39 9.07 -3.65 -0.45
N CYS A 40 10.25 -3.89 0.15
CA CYS A 40 10.44 -4.91 1.17
C CYS A 40 10.16 -4.44 2.61
N ALA A 41 9.93 -3.15 2.82
CA ALA A 41 9.71 -2.55 4.14
C ALA A 41 8.54 -3.21 4.85
N GLN A 42 8.70 -3.47 6.15
CA GLN A 42 7.71 -4.09 7.02
C GLN A 42 6.98 -3.03 7.86
N PRO A 43 5.81 -3.35 8.44
CA PRO A 43 5.14 -2.43 9.35
C PRO A 43 6.07 -1.99 10.50
N GLY A 44 6.12 -0.68 10.74
CA GLY A 44 7.03 -0.05 11.69
C GLY A 44 8.30 0.52 11.04
N ASP A 45 8.69 0.05 9.84
CA ASP A 45 9.85 0.59 9.15
C ASP A 45 9.59 2.01 8.61
N ASP A 46 10.61 2.86 8.64
CA ASP A 46 10.52 4.23 8.13
C ASP A 46 10.10 4.29 6.65
N GLN A 47 10.56 3.32 5.86
CA GLN A 47 10.25 3.21 4.43
C GLN A 47 8.93 2.50 4.13
N TYR A 48 8.22 1.99 5.15
CA TYR A 48 6.91 1.36 4.97
C TYR A 48 5.90 2.39 4.47
N SER A 49 5.32 2.13 3.31
CA SER A 49 4.51 3.09 2.58
C SER A 49 3.47 2.39 1.70
N ARG A 50 2.70 3.19 0.95
CA ARG A 50 1.69 2.68 0.01
C ARG A 50 2.25 1.63 -0.96
N ILE A 51 3.48 1.81 -1.45
CA ILE A 51 4.07 0.86 -2.39
C ILE A 51 4.38 -0.49 -1.73
N SER A 52 4.80 -0.47 -0.46
CA SER A 52 5.04 -1.67 0.36
C SER A 52 3.75 -2.46 0.47
N VAL A 53 2.67 -1.81 0.93
CA VAL A 53 1.36 -2.43 1.13
C VAL A 53 0.77 -2.98 -0.16
N ASN A 54 0.73 -2.18 -1.24
CA ASN A 54 0.14 -2.62 -2.49
C ASN A 54 0.92 -3.78 -3.13
N THR A 55 2.25 -3.80 -2.97
CA THR A 55 3.07 -4.92 -3.47
C THR A 55 2.84 -6.16 -2.61
N GLN A 56 2.89 -6.01 -1.29
CA GLN A 56 2.79 -7.11 -0.32
C GLN A 56 1.40 -7.75 -0.26
N MET A 57 0.36 -7.01 -0.66
CA MET A 57 -0.99 -7.57 -0.86
C MET A 57 -1.02 -8.64 -1.96
N LEU A 58 -0.19 -8.51 -2.99
CA LEU A 58 -0.24 -9.36 -4.18
C LEU A 58 0.94 -10.32 -4.28
N ALA A 59 2.06 -10.03 -3.60
CA ALA A 59 3.27 -10.83 -3.67
C ALA A 59 4.09 -10.76 -2.38
N LYS A 60 4.68 -11.89 -1.99
CA LYS A 60 5.77 -11.91 -1.02
C LYS A 60 6.98 -11.19 -1.61
N THR A 61 7.51 -10.25 -0.85
CA THR A 61 8.72 -9.48 -1.21
C THR A 61 9.91 -9.97 -0.40
N GLN A 62 11.06 -10.20 -1.03
CA GLN A 62 12.29 -10.57 -0.34
C GLN A 62 13.48 -9.78 -0.90
N HIS A 63 14.26 -9.15 -0.03
CA HIS A 63 15.56 -8.58 -0.42
C HIS A 63 16.59 -9.72 -0.54
N LEU A 64 17.29 -9.79 -1.68
CA LEU A 64 18.26 -10.85 -1.93
C LEU A 64 19.70 -10.38 -1.68
N LEU A 65 20.11 -9.28 -2.33
CA LEU A 65 21.46 -8.74 -2.21
C LEU A 65 21.54 -7.26 -2.59
N LYS A 66 22.62 -6.62 -2.13
CA LYS A 66 22.97 -5.23 -2.49
C LYS A 66 23.97 -5.26 -3.64
N VAL A 67 23.83 -4.30 -4.57
CA VAL A 67 24.76 -4.15 -5.71
C VAL A 67 25.35 -2.75 -5.65
N SER A 68 26.68 -2.66 -5.53
CA SER A 68 27.39 -1.39 -5.54
C SER A 68 27.27 -0.71 -6.90
N ARG A 69 27.12 0.62 -6.91
CA ARG A 69 27.16 1.44 -8.14
C ARG A 69 28.40 1.19 -9.02
N ASN A 70 29.51 0.74 -8.42
CA ASN A 70 30.76 0.45 -9.13
C ASN A 70 30.66 -0.81 -10.03
N SER A 71 29.58 -1.58 -9.89
CA SER A 71 29.29 -2.76 -10.72
C SER A 71 28.67 -2.39 -12.09
N PHE A 72 28.43 -1.11 -12.36
CA PHE A 72 27.75 -0.62 -13.56
C PHE A 72 28.67 0.22 -14.44
N ARG A 73 28.36 0.30 -15.74
CA ARG A 73 29.06 1.14 -16.72
C ARG A 73 28.05 1.87 -17.62
N PRO A 74 27.96 3.21 -17.57
CA PRO A 74 28.58 4.10 -16.56
C PRO A 74 27.98 3.88 -15.14
N PRO A 75 28.70 4.26 -14.07
CA PRO A 75 28.20 4.09 -12.71
C PRO A 75 27.02 5.03 -12.42
N PRO A 76 25.92 4.54 -11.82
CA PRO A 76 24.81 5.39 -11.39
C PRO A 76 25.19 6.20 -10.13
N LYS A 77 24.35 7.18 -9.79
CA LYS A 77 24.54 8.04 -8.59
C LYS A 77 24.29 7.31 -7.28
N VAL A 78 23.52 6.22 -7.31
CA VAL A 78 23.05 5.48 -6.12
C VAL A 78 23.31 3.99 -6.29
N ASP A 79 23.35 3.28 -5.17
CA ASP A 79 23.48 1.82 -5.19
C ASP A 79 22.15 1.15 -5.59
N SER A 80 22.24 -0.11 -5.99
CA SER A 80 21.11 -0.95 -6.35
C SER A 80 20.86 -2.06 -5.34
N SER A 81 19.71 -2.69 -5.44
CA SER A 81 19.38 -3.91 -4.70
C SER A 81 18.55 -4.83 -5.58
N VAL A 82 18.83 -6.13 -5.45
CA VAL A 82 18.07 -7.19 -6.09
C VAL A 82 17.02 -7.68 -5.10
N ILE A 83 15.77 -7.75 -5.55
CA ILE A 83 14.66 -8.29 -4.80
C ILE A 83 14.03 -9.46 -5.56
N MET A 84 13.37 -10.32 -4.81
CA MET A 84 12.48 -11.34 -5.34
C MET A 84 11.04 -10.99 -4.99
N LEU A 85 10.18 -11.14 -5.98
CA LEU A 85 8.73 -11.18 -5.80
C LEU A 85 8.28 -12.63 -6.04
N GLU A 86 7.29 -13.09 -5.27
CA GLU A 86 6.59 -14.36 -5.44
C GLU A 86 5.10 -14.10 -5.22
N PRO A 87 4.20 -14.29 -6.21
CA PRO A 87 2.80 -13.91 -6.06
C PRO A 87 2.12 -14.74 -4.98
N LEU A 88 1.12 -14.16 -4.32
CA LEU A 88 0.31 -14.84 -3.32
C LEU A 88 -0.98 -15.38 -3.98
N PRO A 89 -1.12 -16.71 -4.17
CA PRO A 89 -2.39 -17.32 -4.55
C PRO A 89 -3.25 -17.67 -3.30
N PRO A 90 -4.58 -17.53 -3.36
CA PRO A 90 -5.35 -16.87 -4.42
C PRO A 90 -5.22 -15.34 -4.34
N ARG A 91 -5.39 -14.66 -5.49
CA ARG A 91 -5.53 -13.21 -5.48
C ARG A 91 -6.79 -12.82 -4.69
N PRO A 92 -6.72 -11.84 -3.77
CA PRO A 92 -7.91 -11.36 -3.08
C PRO A 92 -8.97 -10.91 -4.08
N ASN A 93 -10.22 -11.33 -3.87
CA ASN A 93 -11.35 -10.86 -4.67
C ASN A 93 -11.74 -9.44 -4.22
N LEU A 94 -10.92 -8.46 -4.60
CA LEU A 94 -11.05 -7.08 -4.20
C LEU A 94 -10.88 -6.15 -5.40
N ASP A 95 -11.65 -5.07 -5.42
CA ASP A 95 -11.42 -3.97 -6.37
C ASP A 95 -10.11 -3.28 -6.03
N VAL A 96 -9.13 -3.40 -6.93
CA VAL A 96 -7.78 -2.83 -6.77
C VAL A 96 -7.82 -1.31 -6.68
N ASN A 97 -8.78 -0.65 -7.34
CA ASN A 97 -8.92 0.81 -7.28
C ASN A 97 -9.43 1.24 -5.89
N GLU A 98 -10.45 0.56 -5.37
CA GLU A 98 -10.98 0.84 -4.03
C GLU A 98 -9.90 0.60 -2.95
N TRP A 99 -9.12 -0.49 -3.10
CA TRP A 99 -7.97 -0.75 -2.25
C TRP A 99 -6.94 0.38 -2.31
N ASP A 100 -6.50 0.80 -3.50
CA ASP A 100 -5.50 1.86 -3.62
C ASP A 100 -6.02 3.19 -3.06
N SER A 101 -7.31 3.51 -3.25
CA SER A 101 -7.98 4.69 -2.68
C SER A 101 -8.03 4.62 -1.14
N PHE A 102 -8.32 3.44 -0.56
CA PHE A 102 -8.23 3.23 0.88
C PHE A 102 -6.81 3.40 1.41
N VAL A 103 -5.82 2.70 0.81
CA VAL A 103 -4.42 2.75 1.24
C VAL A 103 -3.88 4.17 1.11
N LYS A 104 -4.18 4.87 0.02
CA LYS A 104 -3.84 6.29 -0.17
C LYS A 104 -4.41 7.16 0.95
N THR A 105 -5.66 6.94 1.35
CA THR A 105 -6.30 7.69 2.43
C THR A 105 -5.58 7.49 3.76
N VAL A 106 -5.28 6.24 4.14
CA VAL A 106 -4.69 5.93 5.44
C VAL A 106 -3.16 6.14 5.49
N PHE A 107 -2.45 6.13 4.36
CA PHE A 107 -1.01 6.38 4.29
C PHE A 107 -0.62 7.85 4.07
N ASN A 108 -1.55 8.72 3.64
CA ASN A 108 -1.27 10.15 3.48
C ASN A 108 -0.76 10.79 4.78
N ARG A 109 -1.21 10.28 5.94
CA ARG A 109 -0.71 10.66 7.27
C ARG A 109 -0.40 9.41 8.11
N LYS A 110 0.46 8.52 7.61
CA LYS A 110 0.73 7.18 8.19
C LYS A 110 1.12 7.15 9.69
N HIS A 111 1.60 8.27 10.25
CA HIS A 111 1.96 8.40 11.67
C HIS A 111 0.81 8.90 12.56
N ARG A 112 -0.29 9.37 11.98
CA ARG A 112 -1.52 9.72 12.71
C ARG A 112 -2.36 8.47 12.95
N THR A 113 -3.17 8.51 13.99
CA THR A 113 -4.11 7.42 14.29
C THR A 113 -5.21 7.36 13.23
N LEU A 114 -5.77 6.18 12.98
CA LEU A 114 -6.88 6.01 12.05
C LEU A 114 -8.06 6.94 12.40
N GLY A 115 -8.42 7.03 13.69
CA GLY A 115 -9.46 7.94 14.14
C GLY A 115 -9.18 9.42 13.80
N ALA A 116 -7.92 9.86 13.85
CA ALA A 116 -7.55 11.22 13.45
C ALA A 116 -7.58 11.43 11.93
N ILE A 117 -7.25 10.40 11.15
CA ILE A 117 -7.29 10.43 9.68
C ILE A 117 -8.74 10.59 9.21
N PHE A 118 -9.65 9.75 9.69
CA PHE A 118 -11.05 9.74 9.26
C PHE A 118 -11.89 10.89 9.82
N LYS A 119 -11.43 11.58 10.88
CA LYS A 119 -12.04 12.86 11.34
C LYS A 119 -11.71 14.05 10.44
N ASN A 120 -10.79 13.90 9.48
CA ASN A 120 -10.42 14.99 8.58
C ASN A 120 -11.56 15.30 7.60
N LYS A 121 -11.95 16.58 7.52
CA LYS A 121 -12.99 17.08 6.61
C LYS A 121 -12.74 16.71 5.14
N SER A 122 -11.47 16.70 4.68
CA SER A 122 -11.16 16.34 3.29
C SER A 122 -11.42 14.87 3.01
N VAL A 123 -11.10 13.99 3.98
CA VAL A 123 -11.35 12.54 3.87
C VAL A 123 -12.86 12.27 3.87
N LEU A 124 -13.59 12.86 4.81
CA LEU A 124 -15.05 12.74 4.86
C LEU A 124 -15.73 13.28 3.59
N ALA A 125 -15.18 14.32 2.97
CA ALA A 125 -15.70 14.84 1.70
C ALA A 125 -15.47 13.87 0.54
N THR A 126 -14.32 13.18 0.48
CA THR A 126 -14.05 12.15 -0.52
C THR A 126 -14.96 10.93 -0.36
N LEU A 127 -15.15 10.46 0.87
CA LEU A 127 -16.02 9.31 1.18
C LEU A 127 -17.49 9.56 0.90
N ALA A 128 -17.92 10.82 0.93
CA ALA A 128 -19.32 11.17 0.80
C ALA A 128 -19.77 11.46 -0.63
N GLU A 129 -18.90 11.26 -1.64
CA GLU A 129 -19.16 11.56 -3.06
C GLU A 129 -19.77 12.97 -3.27
N LEU A 130 -18.92 13.99 -3.43
CA LEU A 130 -19.31 15.41 -3.42
C LEU A 130 -20.47 15.81 -4.38
N PRO A 131 -21.27 16.86 -4.06
CA PRO A 131 -21.29 17.63 -2.81
C PRO A 131 -22.35 17.09 -1.84
N SER A 132 -21.91 16.50 -0.73
CA SER A 132 -22.79 16.00 0.31
C SER A 132 -23.11 17.04 1.38
N ASN A 133 -24.36 17.03 1.84
CA ASN A 133 -24.88 17.79 2.98
C ASN A 133 -24.09 17.46 4.27
N ALA A 134 -23.93 18.42 5.18
CA ALA A 134 -23.38 18.22 6.52
C ALA A 134 -23.91 16.96 7.24
N ALA A 135 -25.22 16.69 7.16
CA ALA A 135 -25.84 15.50 7.75
C ALA A 135 -25.29 14.17 7.20
N VAL A 136 -24.94 14.12 5.91
CA VAL A 136 -24.32 12.93 5.30
C VAL A 136 -22.91 12.74 5.84
N LYS A 137 -22.15 13.84 5.96
CA LYS A 137 -20.78 13.80 6.51
C LYS A 137 -20.78 13.38 7.98
N ASP A 138 -21.74 13.84 8.76
CA ASP A 138 -21.89 13.46 10.16
C ASP A 138 -22.25 11.98 10.30
N ARG A 139 -23.17 11.47 9.47
CA ARG A 139 -23.51 10.04 9.42
C ARG A 139 -22.31 9.18 9.04
N ILE A 140 -21.55 9.55 8.00
CA ILE A 140 -20.32 8.83 7.61
C ILE A 140 -19.31 8.82 8.75
N LYS A 141 -19.10 9.98 9.38
CA LYS A 141 -18.19 10.11 10.52
C LYS A 141 -18.61 9.19 11.68
N GLU A 142 -19.90 9.12 11.98
CA GLU A 142 -20.43 8.24 13.02
C GLU A 142 -20.19 6.76 12.67
N ILE A 143 -20.57 6.33 11.47
CA ILE A 143 -20.37 4.95 10.98
C ILE A 143 -18.89 4.56 11.04
N VAL A 144 -18.00 5.41 10.53
CA VAL A 144 -16.56 5.13 10.54
C VAL A 144 -16.04 5.05 11.98
N THR A 145 -16.45 5.96 12.86
CA THR A 145 -16.01 5.96 14.26
C THR A 145 -16.45 4.68 14.97
N GLN A 146 -17.72 4.30 14.84
CA GLN A 146 -18.26 3.06 15.41
C GLN A 146 -17.53 1.82 14.88
N THR A 147 -17.25 1.77 13.57
CA THR A 147 -16.54 0.64 12.95
C THR A 147 -15.11 0.50 13.47
N LEU A 148 -14.39 1.63 13.61
CA LEU A 148 -13.03 1.63 14.15
C LEU A 148 -12.98 1.25 15.63
N GLU A 149 -13.96 1.69 16.41
CA GLU A 149 -14.10 1.37 17.84
C GLU A 149 -14.45 -0.11 18.04
N ALA A 150 -15.39 -0.65 17.26
CA ALA A 150 -15.76 -2.07 17.31
C ALA A 150 -14.58 -2.99 17.02
N LYS A 151 -13.67 -2.58 16.12
CA LYS A 151 -12.43 -3.31 15.83
C LYS A 151 -11.27 -2.99 16.77
N THR A 152 -11.42 -2.06 17.72
CA THR A 152 -10.37 -1.60 18.63
C THR A 152 -9.13 -1.05 17.90
N ILE A 153 -9.31 -0.45 16.72
CA ILE A 153 -8.21 0.07 15.88
C ILE A 153 -8.16 1.60 15.79
N THR A 154 -9.02 2.31 16.54
CA THR A 154 -9.10 3.78 16.52
C THR A 154 -7.76 4.46 16.80
N LEU A 155 -6.94 3.89 17.68
CA LEU A 155 -5.62 4.39 18.06
C LEU A 155 -4.46 3.81 17.23
N CYS A 156 -4.74 2.83 16.36
CA CYS A 156 -3.73 2.24 15.48
C CYS A 156 -3.26 3.25 14.43
N ARG A 157 -2.03 3.07 13.96
CA ARG A 157 -1.39 3.91 12.94
C ARG A 157 -1.09 3.03 11.73
N SER A 158 -1.47 3.49 10.55
CA SER A 158 -1.31 2.72 9.30
C SER A 158 0.12 2.27 9.05
N GLY A 159 1.11 3.07 9.46
CA GLY A 159 2.53 2.72 9.34
C GLY A 159 2.97 1.50 10.15
N HIS A 160 2.15 1.01 11.09
CA HIS A 160 2.44 -0.16 11.92
C HIS A 160 1.45 -1.31 11.68
N MET A 161 0.51 -1.14 10.76
CA MET A 161 -0.50 -2.16 10.44
C MET A 161 -0.01 -3.06 9.32
N LYS A 162 -0.22 -4.37 9.51
CA LYS A 162 0.00 -5.38 8.48
C LYS A 162 -1.04 -5.27 7.37
N VAL A 163 -0.74 -5.87 6.22
CA VAL A 163 -1.66 -5.88 5.06
C VAL A 163 -2.99 -6.55 5.42
N GLU A 164 -2.97 -7.61 6.21
CA GLU A 164 -4.18 -8.32 6.64
C GLU A 164 -5.07 -7.46 7.54
N GLU A 165 -4.47 -6.66 8.43
CA GLU A 165 -5.19 -5.74 9.32
C GLU A 165 -5.81 -4.58 8.53
N LEU A 166 -5.09 -4.05 7.55
CA LEU A 166 -5.58 -3.04 6.63
C LEU A 166 -6.73 -3.57 5.77
N LEU A 167 -6.60 -4.78 5.24
CA LEU A 167 -7.65 -5.45 4.47
C LEU A 167 -8.91 -5.67 5.33
N SER A 168 -8.74 -6.20 6.54
CA SER A 168 -9.85 -6.42 7.48
C SER A 168 -10.53 -5.11 7.90
N THR A 169 -9.78 -4.00 7.95
CA THR A 169 -10.31 -2.67 8.25
C THR A 169 -11.16 -2.14 7.09
N MET A 170 -10.63 -2.21 5.87
CA MET A 170 -11.36 -1.75 4.68
C MET A 170 -12.62 -2.60 4.44
N MET A 171 -12.55 -3.92 4.61
CA MET A 171 -13.72 -4.79 4.47
C MET A 171 -14.82 -4.45 5.48
N ALA A 172 -14.48 -4.18 6.74
CA ALA A 172 -15.46 -3.78 7.75
C ALA A 172 -16.11 -2.42 7.44
N LEU A 173 -15.33 -1.46 6.92
CA LEU A 173 -15.87 -0.19 6.47
C LEU A 173 -16.82 -0.38 5.29
N ARG A 174 -16.48 -1.26 4.34
CA ARG A 174 -17.34 -1.61 3.21
C ARG A 174 -18.65 -2.27 3.66
N GLU A 175 -18.59 -3.21 4.62
CA GLU A 175 -19.78 -3.83 5.22
C GLU A 175 -20.68 -2.80 5.92
N ALA A 176 -20.08 -1.75 6.48
CA ALA A 176 -20.80 -0.62 7.08
C ALA A 176 -21.31 0.41 6.04
N GLY A 177 -21.14 0.15 4.73
CA GLY A 177 -21.60 1.01 3.64
C GLY A 177 -20.65 2.14 3.28
N ILE A 178 -19.39 2.09 3.72
CA ILE A 178 -18.35 3.07 3.38
C ILE A 178 -17.48 2.52 2.25
N HIS A 179 -17.57 3.14 1.09
CA HIS A 179 -16.77 2.80 -0.10
C HIS A 179 -15.67 3.84 -0.33
N PHE A 180 -14.59 3.41 -0.98
CA PHE A 180 -13.47 4.27 -1.36
C PHE A 180 -13.40 4.34 -2.88
N LEU A 181 -13.82 5.44 -3.48
CA LEU A 181 -13.66 5.70 -4.92
C LEU A 181 -12.34 6.44 -5.19
#